data_AF-A0A498L7T7-F1
#
_entry.id   AF-A0A498L7T7-F1
#
_cell.length_a   1.000
_cell.length_b   1.000
_cell.length_c   1.000
_cell.angle_alpha   90.00
_cell.angle_beta   90.00
_cell.angle_gamma   90.00
#
_symmetry.space_group_name_H-M   'P 1'
#
loop_
_entity.id
_entity.type
_entity.pdbx_description
1 polymer ?
#
loop_
_entity_poly.entity_id
_entity_poly.type
_entity_poly.pdbx_seq_one_letter_code
_entity_poly.pdbx_strand_id
1 'polypeptide(L)' 'MSSYQKTKLEYERIKEERARKREEFLKDKAQREEALKKYKEKKIATYQLLKRKTKKGQPNLNLHMELLLQKIQAQRK' A
#
# COMPACT_ATOMS: atom_id res chain seq x y z
N MET A 1 -36.08 -3.75 -33.98
CA MET A 1 -35.82 -3.64 -32.53
C MET A 1 -36.86 -2.73 -31.91
N SER A 2 -37.73 -3.29 -31.06
CA SER A 2 -38.74 -2.52 -30.31
C SER A 2 -38.05 -1.54 -29.34
N SER A 3 -38.70 -0.42 -29.03
CA SER A 3 -38.22 0.58 -28.06
C SER A 3 -37.80 -0.07 -26.73
N TYR A 4 -38.58 -1.05 -26.26
CA TYR A 4 -38.30 -1.83 -25.05
C TYR A 4 -36.99 -2.65 -25.14
N GLN A 5 -36.70 -3.24 -26.30
CA GLN A 5 -35.47 -4.00 -26.49
C GLN A 5 -34.23 -3.08 -26.45
N LYS A 6 -34.36 -1.86 -26.98
CA LYS A 6 -33.28 -0.86 -26.93
C LYS A 6 -33.01 -0.40 -25.50
N THR A 7 -34.04 -0.11 -24.71
CA THR A 7 -33.87 0.28 -23.30
C THR A 7 -33.31 -0.85 -22.44
N LYS A 8 -33.69 -2.11 -22.70
CA LYS A 8 -33.10 -3.26 -21.99
C LYS A 8 -31.60 -3.41 -22.27
N LEU A 9 -31.18 -3.31 -23.53
CA LEU A 9 -29.76 -3.40 -23.91
C LEU A 9 -28.94 -2.25 -23.31
N GLU A 10 -29.49 -1.04 -23.29
CA GLU A 10 -28.79 0.11 -22.70
C GLU A 10 -28.64 -0.03 -21.18
N TYR A 11 -29.67 -0.55 -20.51
CA TYR A 11 -29.59 -0.86 -19.09
C TYR A 11 -28.51 -1.91 -18.77
N GLU A 12 -28.43 -2.98 -19.58
CA GLU A 12 -27.41 -4.02 -19.43
C GLU A 12 -26.00 -3.45 -19.64
N ARG A 13 -25.79 -2.61 -20.66
CA ARG A 13 -24.51 -1.91 -20.88
C ARG A 13 -24.09 -1.05 -19.68
N ILE A 14 -25.01 -0.22 -19.17
CA ILE A 14 -24.73 0.63 -18.00
C ILE A 14 -24.41 -0.23 -16.76
N LYS A 15 -25.11 -1.36 -16.59
CA LYS A 15 -24.86 -2.29 -15.48
C LYS A 15 -23.46 -2.92 -15.57
N GLU A 16 -23.04 -3.34 -16.76
CA GLU A 16 -21.71 -3.90 -17.01
C GLU A 16 -20.61 -2.85 -16.81
N GLU A 17 -20.81 -1.64 -17.31
CA GLU A 17 -19.85 -0.54 -17.11
C GLU A 17 -19.67 -0.22 -15.62
N ARG A 18 -20.77 -0.17 -14.86
CA ARG A 18 -20.74 0.01 -13.40
C ARG A 18 -20.08 -1.16 -12.68
N ALA A 19 -20.22 -2.39 -13.18
CA ALA A 19 -19.54 -3.55 -12.60
C ALA A 19 -18.02 -3.44 -12.83
N ARG A 20 -17.59 -3.17 -14.06
CA ARG A 20 -16.17 -2.95 -14.40
C ARG A 20 -15.53 -1.84 -13.58
N LYS A 21 -16.17 -0.67 -13.49
CA LYS A 21 -15.66 0.46 -12.69
C LYS A 21 -15.53 0.10 -11.21
N ARG A 22 -16.46 -0.68 -10.65
CA ARG A 22 -16.38 -1.16 -9.26
C ARG A 22 -15.21 -2.12 -9.06
N GLU A 23 -15.00 -3.06 -9.97
CA GLU A 23 -13.88 -4.00 -9.90
C GLU A 23 -12.52 -3.28 -10.00
N GLU A 24 -12.38 -2.34 -10.92
CA GLU A 24 -11.17 -1.52 -11.08
C GLU A 24 -10.89 -0.70 -9.80
N PHE A 25 -11.92 -0.06 -9.24
CA PHE A 25 -11.80 0.68 -7.98
C PHE A 25 -11.40 -0.20 -6.80
N LEU A 26 -11.97 -1.39 -6.68
CA LEU A 26 -11.64 -2.32 -5.59
C LEU A 26 -10.18 -2.81 -5.69
N LYS A 27 -9.70 -3.06 -6.91
CA LYS A 27 -8.30 -3.44 -7.14
C LYS A 27 -7.34 -2.31 -6.75
N ASP A 28 -7.60 -1.08 -7.20
CA ASP A 28 -6.78 0.09 -6.85
C ASP A 28 -6.78 0.35 -5.33
N LYS A 29 -7.97 0.28 -4.71
CA LYS A 29 -8.11 0.42 -3.26
C LYS A 29 -7.29 -0.62 -2.51
N ALA A 30 -7.36 -1.89 -2.92
CA ALA A 30 -6.60 -2.96 -2.28
C ALA A 30 -5.09 -2.75 -2.40
N GLN A 31 -4.60 -2.36 -3.59
CA GLN A 31 -3.19 -2.07 -3.82
C GLN A 31 -2.70 -0.90 -2.95
N ARG A 32 -3.50 0.18 -2.86
CA ARG A 32 -3.20 1.32 -2.00
C ARG A 32 -3.17 0.95 -0.53
N GLU A 33 -4.14 0.19 -0.05
CA GLU A 33 -4.19 -0.27 1.33
C GLU A 33 -2.99 -1.18 1.68
N GLU A 34 -2.60 -2.07 0.77
CA GLU A 34 -1.43 -2.92 0.93
C GLU A 34 -0.13 -2.10 0.99
N ALA A 35 0.04 -1.11 0.10
CA ALA A 35 1.20 -0.23 0.11
C ALA A 35 1.28 0.60 1.42
N LEU A 36 0.14 1.11 1.89
CA LEU A 36 0.06 1.83 3.17
C LEU A 36 0.37 0.91 4.36
N LYS A 37 -0.10 -0.34 4.33
CA LYS A 37 0.19 -1.35 5.36
C LYS A 37 1.68 -1.64 5.44
N LYS A 38 2.31 -1.94 4.30
CA LYS A 38 3.77 -2.17 4.18
C LYS A 38 4.57 -0.97 4.70
N TYR A 39 4.15 0.25 4.35
CA TYR A 39 4.78 1.47 4.86
C TYR A 39 4.68 1.58 6.40
N LYS A 40 3.48 1.37 6.95
CA LYS A 40 3.26 1.43 8.41
C LYS A 40 4.07 0.38 9.14
N GLU A 41 4.09 -0.86 8.66
CA GLU A 41 4.89 -1.95 9.23
C GLU A 41 6.38 -1.61 9.24
N LYS A 42 6.92 -1.15 8.09
CA LYS A 42 8.32 -0.72 7.99
C LYS A 42 8.63 0.43 8.95
N LYS A 43 7.73 1.41 9.07
CA LYS A 43 7.88 2.56 9.97
C LYS A 43 7.93 2.11 11.43
N ILE A 44 7.01 1.23 11.85
CA ILE A 44 6.96 0.71 13.22
C ILE A 44 8.21 -0.12 13.52
N ALA A 45 8.60 -1.03 12.63
CA ALA A 45 9.81 -1.85 12.81
C ALA A 45 11.07 -0.99 12.96
N THR A 46 11.20 0.04 12.11
CA THR A 46 12.31 1.00 12.19
C THR A 46 12.28 1.75 13.51
N TYR A 47 11.13 2.25 13.94
CA TYR A 47 11.00 2.94 15.23
C TYR A 47 11.38 2.04 16.41
N GLN A 48 10.90 0.79 16.44
CA GLN A 48 11.24 -0.16 17.49
C GLN A 48 12.73 -0.46 17.53
N LEU A 49 13.39 -0.56 16.37
CA LEU A 49 14.84 -0.74 16.28
C LEU A 49 15.60 0.46 16.87
N LEU A 50 15.24 1.68 16.46
CA LEU A 50 15.92 2.91 16.88
C LEU A 50 15.63 3.29 18.34
N LYS A 51 14.47 2.90 18.88
CA LYS A 51 14.13 3.10 20.29
C LYS A 51 14.99 2.25 21.23
N ARG A 52 15.64 1.19 20.75
CA ARG A 52 16.43 0.28 21.60
C ARG A 52 17.57 1.04 22.28
N LYS A 53 17.69 0.80 23.58
CA LYS A 53 18.72 1.35 24.44
C LYS A 53 19.67 0.24 24.89
N THR A 54 20.89 0.61 25.23
CA THR A 54 21.85 -0.28 25.88
C THR A 54 21.38 -0.60 27.31
N LYS A 55 22.02 -1.57 27.97
CA LYS A 55 21.74 -1.90 29.39
C LYS A 55 21.88 -0.68 30.32
N LYS A 56 22.69 0.31 29.93
CA LYS A 56 22.91 1.57 30.67
C LYS A 56 21.93 2.70 30.25
N GLY A 57 20.91 2.41 29.45
CA GLY A 57 19.89 3.38 29.04
C GLY A 57 20.32 4.34 27.91
N GLN A 58 21.56 4.25 27.45
CA GLN A 58 22.05 5.06 26.32
C GLN A 58 21.46 4.56 24.99
N PRO A 59 21.21 5.44 24.01
CA PRO A 59 20.76 5.04 22.68
C PRO A 59 21.81 4.13 22.00
N ASN A 60 21.34 3.10 21.27
CA ASN A 60 22.24 2.20 20.55
C ASN A 60 22.55 2.75 19.14
N LEU A 61 23.66 3.49 19.04
CA LEU A 61 24.14 4.11 17.79
C LEU A 61 24.52 3.09 16.72
N ASN A 62 25.00 1.89 17.09
CA ASN A 62 25.38 0.87 16.11
C ASN A 62 24.19 0.47 15.24
N LEU A 63 23.01 0.30 15.84
CA LEU A 63 21.78 0.00 15.10
C LEU A 63 21.36 1.14 14.15
N HIS A 64 21.61 2.39 14.54
CA HIS A 64 21.34 3.55 13.68
C HIS A 64 22.28 3.56 12.46
N MET A 65 23.56 3.27 12.69
CA MET A 65 24.59 3.21 11.65
C MET A 65 24.33 2.06 10.67
N GLU A 66 23.96 0.88 11.15
CA GLU A 66 23.59 -0.26 10.30
C GLU A 66 22.40 0.08 9.39
N LEU A 67 21.34 0.68 9.95
CA LEU A 67 20.18 1.10 9.17
C LEU A 67 20.55 2.15 8.12
N LEU A 68 21.44 3.09 8.45
CA LEU A 68 21.92 4.12 7.52
C LEU A 68 22.72 3.48 6.38
N LEU A 69 23.63 2.56 6.70
CA LEU A 69 24.43 1.84 5.71
C LEU A 69 23.53 1.04 4.76
N GLN A 70 22.52 0.33 5.29
CA GLN A 70 21.54 -0.39 4.47
C GLN A 70 20.79 0.54 3.51
N LYS A 71 20.41 1.75 3.93
CA LYS A 71 19.76 2.74 3.07
C LYS A 71 20.68 3.20 1.93
N ILE A 72 21.94 3.49 2.24
CA ILE A 72 22.93 3.91 1.24
C ILE A 72 23.16 2.78 0.22
N GLN A 73 23.31 1.54 0.69
CA GLN A 73 23.50 0.39 -0.19
C GLN A 73 22.27 0.10 -1.05
N ALA A 74 21.06 0.25 -0.50
CA ALA A 74 19.82 0.08 -1.25
C ALA A 74 19.61 1.18 -2.31
N GLN A 75 20.13 2.39 -2.09
CA GLN A 75 20.10 3.48 -3.08
C GLN A 75 21.13 3.29 -4.21
N ARG A 76 22.20 2.54 -3.95
CA ARG A 76 23.25 2.24 -4.94
C ARG A 76 22.92 1.05 -5.84
N LYS A 77 21.92 0.26 -5.48
CA LYS A 77 21.37 -0.82 -6.31
C LYS A 77 20.25 -0.29 -7.20
#